data_AF-A0A235HYA5-F1
#
_entry.id   AF-A0A235HYA5-F1
#
_cell.length_a   1.000
_cell.length_b   1.000
_cell.length_c   1.000
_cell.angle_alpha   90.00
_cell.angle_beta   90.00
_cell.angle_gamma   90.00
#
_symmetry.space_group_name_H-M   'P 1'
#
loop_
_entity.id
_entity.type
_entity.pdbx_description
1 polymer ?
#
loop_
_entity_poly.entity_id
_entity_poly.type
_entity_poly.pdbx_seq_one_letter_code
_entity_poly.pdbx_strand_id
1 'polypeptide(L)'
;MIITPILLEVRRRANYPISLFSGTDFNVDAEKGLNGYCDFIISRSKEQLTINVPVVVIIEAKNENIKGGLGQCAAAMLAAQLFNQQEGNEISKIYGAVTTGDIWKFLKLKENDIFIDLSNYYIKEIDKILGILSQNVQGDIPGWSSTN
;
A
#
# COMPACT_ATOMS: atom_id res chain seq x y z
N MET A 1 3.64 18.21 -4.14
CA MET A 1 2.95 17.01 -3.64
C MET A 1 3.86 16.29 -2.66
N ILE A 2 3.44 16.11 -1.40
CA ILE A 2 4.32 15.62 -0.31
C ILE A 2 4.37 14.09 -0.17
N ILE A 3 3.44 13.38 -0.81
CA ILE A 3 3.35 11.91 -0.77
C ILE A 3 4.60 11.27 -1.36
N THR A 4 4.99 11.63 -2.59
CA THR A 4 6.13 11.00 -3.28
C THR A 4 7.45 11.09 -2.50
N PRO A 5 7.88 12.24 -1.94
CA PRO A 5 9.06 12.29 -1.08
C PRO A 5 9.05 11.29 0.09
N ILE A 6 7.89 11.09 0.73
CA ILE A 6 7.73 10.13 1.85
C ILE A 6 7.94 8.70 1.35
N LEU A 7 7.35 8.34 0.20
CA LEU A 7 7.49 7.00 -0.36
C LEU A 7 8.91 6.71 -0.86
N LEU A 8 9.58 7.72 -1.42
CA LEU A 8 10.99 7.62 -1.79
C LEU A 8 11.88 7.40 -0.55
N GLU A 9 11.54 8.03 0.58
CA GLU A 9 12.25 7.80 1.84
C GLU A 9 12.01 6.40 2.39
N VAL A 10 10.79 5.86 2.30
CA VAL A 10 10.50 4.45 2.62
C VAL A 10 11.35 3.50 1.77
N ARG A 11 11.43 3.73 0.46
CA ARG A 11 12.30 2.96 -0.44
C ARG A 11 13.78 3.08 -0.07
N ARG A 12 14.24 4.28 0.29
CA ARG A 12 15.63 4.52 0.68
C ARG A 12 15.99 3.81 2.00
N ARG A 13 15.04 3.72 2.94
CA ARG A 13 15.21 3.05 4.23
C ARG A 13 14.98 1.53 4.18
N ALA A 14 14.38 1.02 3.12
CA ALA A 14 14.17 -0.40 2.95
C ALA A 14 15.51 -1.12 2.78
N ASN A 15 15.77 -2.09 3.65
CA ASN A 15 16.99 -2.92 3.60
C ASN A 15 16.88 -4.08 2.59
N TYR A 16 15.83 -4.10 1.76
CA TYR A 16 15.58 -5.08 0.71
C TYR A 16 14.94 -4.39 -0.50
N PRO A 17 15.03 -5.00 -1.70
CA PRO A 17 14.58 -4.34 -2.93
C PRO A 17 13.06 -4.16 -2.95
N ILE A 18 12.64 -2.91 -3.15
CA ILE A 18 11.24 -2.55 -3.40
C ILE A 18 11.15 -1.64 -4.62
N SER A 19 10.01 -1.67 -5.30
CA SER A 19 9.68 -0.78 -6.40
C SER A 19 8.44 0.05 -6.09
N LEU A 20 8.43 1.27 -6.65
CA LEU A 20 7.38 2.26 -6.44
C LEU A 20 6.81 2.63 -7.80
N PHE A 21 5.54 2.29 -8.01
CA PHE A 21 4.77 2.68 -9.17
C PHE A 21 3.88 3.85 -8.78
N SER A 22 3.83 4.89 -9.61
CA SER A 22 2.99 6.05 -9.39
C SER A 22 2.12 6.29 -10.60
N GLY A 23 0.84 6.54 -10.35
CA GLY A 23 -0.13 6.92 -11.36
C GLY A 23 -0.29 5.89 -12.46
N THR A 24 -0.62 4.65 -12.08
CA THR A 24 -0.63 3.49 -12.98
C THR A 24 -1.99 2.82 -12.99
N ASP A 25 -2.37 2.30 -14.17
CA ASP A 25 -3.52 1.42 -14.28
C ASP A 25 -3.19 0.06 -13.68
N PHE A 26 -4.10 -0.45 -12.85
CA PHE A 26 -3.98 -1.74 -12.20
C PHE A 26 -5.26 -2.54 -12.43
N ASN A 27 -5.26 -3.26 -13.55
CA ASN A 27 -6.41 -3.98 -14.09
C ASN A 27 -6.22 -5.50 -13.90
N VAL A 28 -6.74 -6.04 -12.79
CA VAL A 28 -6.51 -7.43 -12.39
C VAL A 28 -7.68 -8.33 -12.77
N ASP A 29 -8.91 -7.91 -12.49
CA ASP A 29 -10.11 -8.71 -12.78
C ASP A 29 -11.30 -7.77 -13.04
N ALA A 30 -11.60 -7.54 -14.32
CA ALA A 30 -12.66 -6.61 -14.73
C ALA A 30 -14.07 -7.10 -14.41
N GLU A 31 -14.28 -8.42 -14.37
CA GLU A 31 -15.59 -9.00 -14.04
C GLU A 31 -15.97 -8.74 -12.58
N LYS A 32 -14.96 -8.65 -11.70
CA LYS A 32 -15.14 -8.28 -10.28
C LYS A 32 -15.02 -6.78 -10.02
N GLY A 33 -14.85 -5.96 -11.05
CA GLY A 33 -14.60 -4.52 -10.90
C GLY A 33 -13.25 -4.20 -10.25
N LEU A 34 -12.30 -5.14 -10.26
CA LEU A 34 -10.93 -4.98 -9.74
C LEU A 34 -10.01 -4.46 -10.85
N ASN A 35 -10.44 -3.35 -11.45
CA ASN A 35 -9.78 -2.65 -12.52
C ASN A 35 -9.90 -1.16 -12.29
N GLY A 36 -8.78 -0.44 -12.37
CA GLY A 36 -8.79 1.00 -12.17
C GLY A 36 -7.42 1.61 -11.95
N TYR A 37 -7.43 2.91 -11.69
CA TYR A 37 -6.23 3.70 -11.47
C TYR A 37 -5.79 3.70 -10.01
N CYS A 38 -4.50 3.49 -9.77
CA CYS A 38 -3.88 3.59 -8.46
C CYS A 38 -2.87 4.74 -8.44
N ASP A 39 -2.96 5.60 -7.43
CA ASP A 39 -2.04 6.73 -7.29
C ASP A 39 -0.63 6.24 -6.95
N PHE A 40 -0.51 5.26 -6.05
CA PHE A 40 0.75 4.56 -5.80
C PHE A 40 0.57 3.08 -5.45
N ILE A 41 1.53 2.27 -5.92
CA ILE A 41 1.69 0.87 -5.53
C ILE A 41 3.14 0.64 -5.13
N ILE A 42 3.36 -0.03 -4.01
CA ILE A 42 4.67 -0.51 -3.59
C ILE A 42 4.70 -2.03 -3.74
N SER A 43 5.72 -2.49 -4.44
CA SER A 43 5.98 -3.89 -4.74
C SER A 43 7.22 -4.38 -4.01
N ARG A 44 7.17 -5.60 -3.48
CA ARG A 44 8.32 -6.23 -2.80
C ARG A 44 9.22 -6.93 -3.82
N SER A 45 9.83 -6.14 -4.69
CA SER A 45 10.66 -6.60 -5.80
C SER A 45 11.61 -5.51 -6.27
N LYS A 46 12.67 -5.91 -6.99
CA LYS A 46 13.60 -4.99 -7.65
C LYS A 46 13.08 -4.46 -8.99
N GLU A 47 12.07 -5.12 -9.57
CA GLU A 47 11.51 -4.78 -10.88
C GLU A 47 10.83 -3.41 -10.86
N GLN A 48 11.20 -2.52 -11.77
CA GLN A 48 10.70 -1.14 -11.82
C GLN A 48 9.80 -0.87 -13.03
N LEU A 49 9.78 -1.78 -14.02
CA LEU A 49 9.04 -1.60 -15.28
C LEU A 49 7.60 -2.11 -15.17
N THR A 50 7.39 -3.17 -14.40
CA THR A 50 6.08 -3.81 -14.25
C THR A 50 5.79 -4.12 -12.79
N ILE A 51 4.53 -3.96 -12.40
CA ILE A 51 4.07 -4.31 -11.05
C ILE A 51 4.22 -5.82 -10.88
N ASN A 52 4.94 -6.22 -9.84
CA ASN A 52 5.01 -7.60 -9.37
C ASN A 52 5.06 -7.64 -7.85
N VAL A 53 4.50 -8.66 -7.22
CA VAL A 53 4.43 -8.75 -5.75
C VAL A 53 3.92 -7.46 -5.06
N PRO A 54 2.78 -6.86 -5.48
CA PRO A 54 2.26 -5.65 -4.85
C PRO A 54 1.89 -5.92 -3.38
N VAL A 55 2.38 -5.09 -2.45
CA VAL A 55 2.19 -5.29 -1.00
C VAL A 55 1.58 -4.09 -0.28
N VAL A 56 1.71 -2.88 -0.86
CA VAL A 56 1.07 -1.66 -0.34
C VAL A 56 0.41 -0.90 -1.48
N VAL A 57 -0.82 -0.45 -1.28
CA VAL A 57 -1.52 0.47 -2.19
C VAL A 57 -1.81 1.78 -1.47
N ILE A 58 -1.64 2.91 -2.16
CA ILE A 58 -1.90 4.23 -1.59
C ILE A 58 -2.79 5.01 -2.54
N ILE A 59 -3.89 5.55 -2.01
CA ILE A 59 -4.84 6.38 -2.73
C ILE A 59 -4.75 7.82 -2.21
N GLU A 60 -4.62 8.75 -3.14
CA GLU A 60 -4.71 10.19 -2.86
C GLU A 60 -6.19 10.58 -2.77
N ALA A 61 -6.60 11.04 -1.60
CA ALA A 61 -7.96 11.50 -1.36
C ALA A 61 -8.20 12.83 -2.09
N LYS A 62 -9.04 12.78 -3.12
CA LYS A 62 -9.52 13.98 -3.82
C LYS A 62 -10.45 14.79 -2.92
N ASN A 63 -10.38 16.12 -3.00
CA ASN A 63 -11.22 17.06 -2.25
C ASN A 63 -11.22 16.81 -0.74
N GLU A 64 -10.08 16.40 -0.18
CA GLU A 64 -9.89 16.12 1.25
C GLU A 64 -10.78 15.01 1.83
N ASN A 65 -11.44 14.22 0.98
CA ASN A 65 -12.38 13.20 1.43
C ASN A 65 -11.71 11.84 1.67
N ILE A 66 -11.03 11.71 2.82
CA ILE A 66 -10.41 10.44 3.25
C ILE A 66 -11.44 9.30 3.28
N LYS A 67 -12.66 9.54 3.78
CA LYS A 67 -13.70 8.51 3.86
C LYS A 67 -14.10 7.98 2.49
N GLY A 68 -14.19 8.86 1.50
CA GLY A 68 -14.48 8.49 0.11
C GLY A 68 -13.39 7.62 -0.52
N GLY A 69 -12.12 7.85 -0.16
CA GLY A 69 -10.99 7.05 -0.67
C GLY A 69 -10.87 5.64 -0.07
N LEU A 70 -11.54 5.34 1.06
CA LEU A 70 -11.41 4.03 1.74
C LEU A 70 -11.91 2.88 0.86
N GLY A 71 -13.04 3.05 0.17
CA GLY A 71 -13.59 2.01 -0.71
C GLY A 71 -12.69 1.74 -1.92
N GLN A 72 -12.13 2.79 -2.52
CA GLN A 72 -11.18 2.67 -3.63
C GLN A 72 -9.89 1.96 -3.18
N CYS A 73 -9.36 2.33 -2.01
CA CYS A 73 -8.19 1.69 -1.45
C CYS A 73 -8.45 0.21 -1.16
N ALA A 74 -9.60 -0.11 -0.55
CA ALA A 74 -10.00 -1.48 -0.28
C ALA A 74 -10.10 -2.34 -1.55
N ALA A 75 -10.74 -1.82 -2.60
CA ALA A 75 -10.85 -2.51 -3.89
C ALA A 75 -9.48 -2.74 -4.53
N ALA A 76 -8.60 -1.74 -4.51
CA ALA A 76 -7.25 -1.89 -5.04
C ALA A 76 -6.37 -2.84 -4.22
N MET A 77 -6.55 -2.89 -2.89
CA MET A 77 -5.91 -3.89 -2.03
C MET A 77 -6.38 -5.31 -2.36
N LEU A 78 -7.67 -5.50 -2.62
CA LEU A 78 -8.22 -6.79 -3.06
C LEU A 78 -7.69 -7.18 -4.44
N ALA A 79 -7.58 -6.23 -5.38
CA ALA A 79 -6.93 -6.44 -6.66
C ALA A 79 -5.46 -6.90 -6.47
N ALA A 80 -4.71 -6.28 -5.57
CA ALA A 80 -3.33 -6.66 -5.28
C ALA A 80 -3.22 -8.05 -4.65
N GLN A 81 -4.15 -8.42 -3.77
CA GLN A 81 -4.23 -9.77 -3.22
C GLN A 81 -4.49 -10.81 -4.33
N LEU A 82 -5.48 -10.55 -5.19
CA LEU A 82 -5.82 -11.44 -6.30
C LEU A 82 -4.67 -11.58 -7.29
N PHE A 83 -4.00 -10.48 -7.64
CA PHE A 83 -2.81 -10.48 -8.48
C PHE A 83 -1.73 -11.39 -7.88
N ASN A 84 -1.44 -11.24 -6.58
CA ASN A 84 -0.47 -12.10 -5.91
C ASN A 84 -0.85 -13.58 -5.95
N GLN A 85 -2.13 -13.91 -5.74
CA GLN A 85 -2.62 -15.29 -5.82
C GLN A 85 -2.47 -15.88 -7.23
N GLN A 86 -2.81 -15.12 -8.27
CA GLN A 86 -2.69 -15.53 -9.68
C GLN A 86 -1.23 -15.79 -10.08
N GLU A 87 -0.31 -14.95 -9.60
CA GLU A 87 1.13 -15.07 -9.85
C GLU A 87 1.86 -16.05 -8.91
N GLY A 88 1.13 -16.70 -7.99
CA GLY A 88 1.72 -17.66 -7.04
C GLY A 88 2.60 -17.01 -5.97
N ASN A 89 2.45 -15.71 -5.70
CA ASN A 89 3.17 -15.00 -4.65
C ASN A 89 2.52 -15.23 -3.28
N GLU A 90 3.28 -15.76 -2.33
CA GLU A 90 2.83 -16.02 -0.96
C GLU A 90 2.76 -14.74 -0.11
N ILE A 91 1.78 -13.88 -0.39
CA ILE A 91 1.54 -12.63 0.35
C ILE A 91 0.29 -12.77 1.22
N SER A 92 0.48 -12.92 2.52
CA SER A 92 -0.60 -13.13 3.50
C SER A 92 -1.38 -11.87 3.86
N LYS A 93 -0.79 -10.69 3.63
CA LYS A 93 -1.37 -9.39 3.98
C LYS A 93 -1.06 -8.36 2.90
N ILE A 94 -2.07 -7.56 2.55
CA ILE A 94 -1.92 -6.36 1.75
C ILE A 94 -2.20 -5.15 2.64
N TYR A 95 -1.41 -4.11 2.52
CA TYR A 95 -1.61 -2.88 3.28
C TYR A 95 -2.11 -1.75 2.38
N GLY A 96 -2.83 -0.82 2.98
CA GLY A 96 -3.40 0.32 2.30
C GLY A 96 -3.14 1.61 3.05
N ALA A 97 -3.08 2.72 2.31
CA ALA A 97 -3.25 4.04 2.90
C ALA A 97 -4.13 4.93 2.02
N VAL A 98 -4.93 5.76 2.68
CA VAL A 98 -5.62 6.88 2.04
C VAL A 98 -5.05 8.16 2.62
N THR A 99 -4.67 9.11 1.76
CA THR A 99 -4.00 10.32 2.21
C THR A 99 -4.35 11.56 1.40
N THR A 100 -4.41 12.71 2.06
CA THR A 100 -4.44 14.04 1.41
C THR A 100 -3.05 14.65 1.26
N GLY A 101 -1.99 13.92 1.62
CA GLY A 101 -0.65 14.44 1.90
C GLY A 101 -0.48 14.88 3.35
N ASP A 102 -1.47 15.60 3.91
CA ASP A 102 -1.44 16.10 5.28
C ASP A 102 -1.97 15.11 6.32
N ILE A 103 -2.97 14.31 5.95
CA ILE A 103 -3.58 13.28 6.80
C ILE A 103 -3.39 11.93 6.14
N TRP A 104 -3.04 10.92 6.94
CA TRP A 104 -2.87 9.53 6.53
C TRP A 104 -3.78 8.64 7.35
N LYS A 105 -4.48 7.75 6.66
CA LYS A 105 -5.32 6.71 7.25
C LYS A 105 -4.93 5.36 6.69
N PHE A 106 -4.66 4.39 7.57
CA PHE A 106 -4.09 3.10 7.18
C PHE A 106 -5.12 1.98 7.22
N LEU A 107 -4.92 1.02 6.32
CA LEU A 107 -5.75 -0.17 6.16
C LEU A 107 -4.86 -1.41 6.08
N LYS A 108 -5.43 -2.56 6.41
CA LYS A 108 -4.82 -3.88 6.25
C LYS A 108 -5.88 -4.85 5.75
N LEU A 109 -5.59 -5.58 4.70
CA LEU A 109 -6.37 -6.71 4.20
C LEU A 109 -5.62 -7.98 4.59
N LYS A 110 -6.28 -8.85 5.35
CA LYS A 110 -5.77 -10.18 5.68
C LYS A 110 -6.87 -11.18 5.37
N GLU A 111 -6.57 -12.20 4.57
CA GLU A 111 -7.58 -13.14 4.09
C GLU A 111 -8.73 -12.36 3.44
N ASN A 112 -9.95 -12.45 3.96
CA ASN A 112 -11.11 -11.74 3.43
C ASN A 112 -11.53 -10.52 4.26
N ASP A 113 -10.77 -10.19 5.32
CA ASP A 113 -11.12 -9.13 6.25
C ASP A 113 -10.29 -7.87 6.02
N ILE A 114 -10.98 -6.74 5.91
CA ILE A 114 -10.35 -5.42 5.89
C ILE A 114 -10.43 -4.75 7.26
N PHE A 115 -9.27 -4.33 7.75
CA PHE A 115 -9.09 -3.62 8.99
C PHE A 115 -8.74 -2.17 8.68
N ILE A 116 -9.43 -1.23 9.32
CA ILE A 116 -9.18 0.20 9.19
C ILE A 116 -8.68 0.71 10.53
N ASP A 117 -7.50 1.34 10.56
CA ASP A 117 -7.06 2.07 11.74
C ASP A 117 -7.95 3.31 11.90
N LEU A 118 -8.57 3.47 13.07
CA LEU A 118 -9.46 4.60 13.34
C LEU A 118 -8.68 5.91 13.52
N SER A 119 -7.38 5.82 13.81
CA SER A 119 -6.47 6.94 13.99
C SER A 119 -6.22 7.67 12.68
N ASN A 120 -6.13 9.00 12.75
CA ASN A 120 -5.62 9.83 11.66
C ASN A 120 -4.20 10.25 12.04
N TYR A 121 -3.25 10.03 11.13
CA TYR A 121 -1.86 10.44 11.32
C TYR A 121 -1.60 11.69 10.51
N TYR A 122 -1.13 12.74 11.18
CA TYR A 122 -0.86 14.01 10.51
C TYR A 122 0.58 14.04 10.00
N ILE A 123 0.85 14.80 8.95
CA ILE A 123 2.20 14.93 8.36
C ILE A 123 3.26 15.41 9.37
N LYS A 124 2.86 16.16 10.39
CA LYS A 124 3.73 16.53 11.53
C LYS A 124 4.25 15.32 12.33
N GLU A 125 3.57 14.18 12.22
CA GLU A 125 3.95 12.89 12.81
C GLU A 125 4.69 12.01 11.78
N ILE A 126 5.51 12.62 10.95
CA ILE A 126 6.20 11.97 9.82
C ILE A 126 6.94 10.70 10.21
N ASP A 127 7.56 10.66 11.39
CA ASP A 127 8.28 9.47 11.86
C ASP A 127 7.35 8.29 12.09
N LYS A 128 6.12 8.52 12.57
CA LYS A 128 5.10 7.47 12.70
C LYS A 128 4.63 6.98 11.34
N ILE A 129 4.36 7.90 10.42
CA ILE A 129 3.95 7.57 9.04
C ILE A 129 5.01 6.72 8.35
N LEU A 130 6.28 7.14 8.42
CA LEU A 130 7.41 6.40 7.87
C LEU A 130 7.58 5.03 8.55
N GLY A 131 7.40 4.95 9.87
CA GLY A 131 7.46 3.69 10.61
C GLY A 131 6.39 2.71 10.15
N ILE A 132 5.13 3.16 10.05
CA ILE A 132 4.01 2.32 9.59
C ILE A 132 4.23 1.86 8.15
N LEU A 133 4.57 2.78 7.24
CA LEU A 133 4.83 2.42 5.84
C LEU A 133 5.99 1.43 5.72
N SER A 134 7.09 1.63 6.45
CA SER A 134 8.25 0.73 6.42
C SER A 134 7.88 -0.68 6.91
N GLN A 135 7.08 -0.79 7.97
CA GLN A 135 6.58 -2.07 8.48
C GLN A 135 5.63 -2.74 7.48
N ASN A 136 4.72 -1.97 6.86
CA ASN A 136 3.77 -2.49 5.87
C ASN A 136 4.49 -3.09 4.65
N VAL A 137 5.53 -2.41 4.15
CA VAL A 137 6.32 -2.91 3.02
C VAL A 137 7.11 -4.17 3.42
N GLN A 138 7.60 -4.24 4.67
CA GLN A 138 8.32 -5.41 5.19
C GLN A 138 7.42 -6.63 5.30
N GLY A 139 6.19 -6.44 5.78
CA GLY A 139 5.28 -7.53 6.11
C GLY A 139 5.81 -8.44 7.23
N ASP A 140 5.07 -9.49 7.53
CA ASP A 140 5.57 -10.57 8.40
C ASP A 140 6.55 -11.38 7.55
N ILE A 141 7.85 -11.07 7.62
CA ILE A 141 8.88 -11.88 6.96
C ILE A 141 8.99 -13.19 7.76
N PRO A 142 8.77 -14.36 7.15
CA PRO A 142 9.07 -15.63 7.82
C PRO A 142 10.56 -15.63 8.21
N GLY A 143 10.85 -15.56 9.50
CA GLY A 143 12.22 -15.53 10.05
C GLY A 143 12.65 -14.23 10.73
N TRP A 144 11.87 -13.13 10.61
CA TRP A 144 12.09 -11.92 11.43
C TRP A 144 10.99 -11.83 12.49
N SER A 145 11.15 -12.59 13.57
CA SER A 145 10.38 -12.32 14.79
C SER A 145 10.92 -11.03 15.39
N SER A 146 10.04 -10.03 15.52
CA SER A 146 10.32 -8.81 16.29
C SER A 146 10.53 -9.21 17.75
N THR A 147 11.76 -9.57 18.08
CA THR A 147 12.29 -9.44 19.43
C THR A 147 12.82 -8.02 19.56
N ASN A 148 12.02 -7.19 20.21
CA ASN A 148 12.41 -6.20 21.22
C ASN A 148 11.16 -5.50 21.75
#